data_AF-A0A3Q0FGM3-F1
#
_entry.id   AF-A0A3Q0FGM3-F1
#
_cell.length_a   1.000
_cell.length_b   1.000
_cell.length_c   1.000
_cell.angle_alpha   90.00
_cell.angle_beta   90.00
_cell.angle_gamma   90.00
#
_symmetry.space_group_name_H-M   'P 1'
#
loop_
_entity.id
_entity.type
_entity.pdbx_description
1 polymer ?
#
loop_
_entity_poly.entity_id
_entity_poly.type
_entity_poly.pdbx_seq_one_letter_code
_entity_poly.pdbx_strand_id
1 'polypeptide(L)'
;METRVEGKPTRLASGFSDNLSDTCKMGTPNGRGMHKYDDEIPFDSEINYHQSESSLVEKLTAHLGWVFALSLLGIMPMAERLGYATEQLAFYSGDTVGGLLTATFGNATELIISIYALKSGMTRVVQLSLLGSILSNMLLVLGCAFLCGGIVNHKKEQVFNKATASVNSGLLLMAVMGILFPAVLHYTHTEVHVGKSELFLSRFSSCVMLVAYAAYLFFQLKSQRSLYVSVNEEEGQSGNDSNDDESPDISKWESIIWLSVMTAWISILSEYLVGAIEGASTAWDIPIAFISVILLPLVGNAAEHASAIMFAMKDKLDISLGVAIGSSTQISMFVIPFCVVIGWIMGNSMDLNFQLFETAALFLTVIVVAFMLQEGTANYFKGLMLILCYLIVAASFYVHIDSSE
;
A
#
# COMPACT_ATOMS: atom_id res chain seq x y z
N MET A 1 -18.72 -43.48 52.30
CA MET A 1 -17.62 -42.97 53.15
C MET A 1 -17.27 -41.59 52.62
N GLU A 2 -18.06 -40.58 53.01
CA GLU A 2 -17.82 -39.68 54.16
C GLU A 2 -16.74 -38.62 53.81
N THR A 3 -17.11 -37.39 53.41
CA THR A 3 -17.38 -36.17 54.25
C THR A 3 -16.14 -35.73 55.04
N ARG A 4 -15.65 -34.48 55.05
CA ARG A 4 -16.28 -33.18 55.39
C ARG A 4 -15.18 -32.07 55.31
N VAL A 5 -15.36 -30.96 54.58
CA VAL A 5 -15.66 -29.54 54.98
C VAL A 5 -14.61 -28.81 55.83
N GLU A 6 -14.21 -27.61 55.37
CA GLU A 6 -14.15 -26.27 56.04
C GLU A 6 -13.24 -25.34 55.20
N GLY A 7 -13.43 -24.03 54.98
CA GLY A 7 -14.42 -23.02 55.34
C GLY A 7 -13.94 -21.66 54.75
N LYS A 8 -14.85 -20.91 54.11
CA LYS A 8 -14.71 -19.47 53.74
C LYS A 8 -15.04 -18.60 54.99
N PRO A 9 -14.75 -17.28 55.10
CA PRO A 9 -15.22 -16.27 54.13
C PRO A 9 -14.47 -14.91 54.01
N THR A 10 -14.98 -14.18 53.00
CA THR A 10 -14.97 -12.76 52.58
C THR A 10 -15.09 -11.64 53.66
N ARG A 11 -14.58 -10.43 53.34
CA ARG A 11 -15.11 -9.04 53.61
C ARG A 11 -14.12 -8.03 52.98
N LEU A 12 -14.40 -7.08 52.07
CA LEU A 12 -15.37 -5.98 51.90
C LEU A 12 -15.35 -4.86 52.98
N ALA A 13 -14.75 -3.73 52.55
CA ALA A 13 -15.18 -2.31 52.64
C ALA A 13 -15.57 -1.61 53.96
N SER A 14 -15.27 -0.30 53.95
CA SER A 14 -15.87 0.85 54.67
C SER A 14 -15.11 1.43 55.88
N GLY A 15 -15.04 2.76 55.92
CA GLY A 15 -14.54 3.54 57.07
C GLY A 15 -14.21 5.00 56.72
N PHE A 16 -15.24 5.84 56.65
CA PHE A 16 -15.20 7.30 56.57
C PHE A 16 -15.02 7.90 57.99
N SER A 17 -14.59 9.17 58.05
CA SER A 17 -14.87 10.19 59.08
C SER A 17 -13.93 10.46 60.28
N ASP A 18 -13.51 11.75 60.29
CA ASP A 18 -13.52 12.75 61.39
C ASP A 18 -12.37 12.89 62.40
N ASN A 19 -11.69 14.07 62.35
CA ASN A 19 -11.62 15.13 63.38
C ASN A 19 -10.47 16.12 63.03
N LEU A 20 -10.68 17.44 62.82
CA LEU A 20 -10.75 18.53 63.83
C LEU A 20 -9.67 18.39 64.92
N SER A 21 -8.85 19.35 65.32
CA SER A 21 -8.72 20.81 65.16
C SER A 21 -7.34 21.18 65.76
N ASP A 22 -6.66 22.23 65.30
CA ASP A 22 -6.37 23.47 66.04
C ASP A 22 -4.85 23.74 66.09
N THR A 23 -4.40 24.86 65.52
CA THR A 23 -3.90 26.00 66.31
C THR A 23 -3.38 27.12 65.41
N CYS A 24 -4.07 28.24 65.54
CA CYS A 24 -3.72 29.56 65.05
C CYS A 24 -2.70 30.20 66.00
N LYS A 25 -1.67 30.90 65.48
CA LYS A 25 -1.12 32.10 66.15
C LYS A 25 -0.73 33.17 65.11
N MET A 26 -1.45 34.29 65.21
CA MET A 26 -1.21 35.56 64.54
C MET A 26 0.05 36.28 65.05
N GLY A 27 0.63 37.13 64.18
CA GLY A 27 1.51 38.24 64.56
C GLY A 27 1.91 39.10 63.36
N THR A 28 1.24 40.24 63.17
CA THR A 28 1.69 41.43 62.39
C THR A 28 1.62 42.64 63.35
N PRO A 29 2.01 43.91 63.01
CA PRO A 29 2.49 44.49 61.74
C PRO A 29 3.62 45.55 61.84
N ASN A 30 3.96 46.14 60.67
CA ASN A 30 4.40 47.52 60.36
C ASN A 30 5.89 47.87 60.12
N GLY A 31 6.14 48.49 58.94
CA GLY A 31 7.28 49.40 58.68
C GLY A 31 7.60 49.62 57.18
N ARG A 32 7.47 50.86 56.69
CA ARG A 32 7.65 51.31 55.28
C ARG A 32 9.13 51.48 54.85
N GLY A 33 9.39 51.40 53.53
CA GLY A 33 10.55 51.97 52.82
C GLY A 33 10.82 51.24 51.49
N MET A 34 10.34 51.71 50.32
CA MET A 34 10.92 52.74 49.41
C MET A 34 12.09 52.24 48.54
N HIS A 35 11.79 52.05 47.25
CA HIS A 35 12.61 52.02 46.03
C HIS A 35 14.07 51.50 46.06
N LYS A 36 14.33 50.47 45.24
CA LYS A 36 15.49 50.41 44.33
C LYS A 36 15.12 49.60 43.07
N TYR A 37 15.27 50.24 41.92
CA TYR A 37 15.38 49.62 40.60
C TYR A 37 16.75 48.95 40.53
N ASP A 38 16.81 47.66 40.19
CA ASP A 38 17.99 47.02 39.63
C ASP A 38 17.52 46.34 38.33
N ASP A 39 18.19 46.69 37.23
CA ASP A 39 17.89 46.28 35.86
C ASP A 39 18.01 44.76 35.67
N GLU A 40 16.88 44.09 35.40
CA GLU A 40 16.87 42.77 34.77
C GLU A 40 16.98 42.95 33.25
N ILE A 41 18.09 42.44 32.69
CA ILE A 41 18.32 42.26 31.26
C ILE A 41 17.20 41.36 30.70
N PRO A 42 16.46 41.75 29.64
CA PRO A 42 15.32 40.96 29.20
C PRO A 42 15.76 39.67 28.51
N PHE A 43 15.21 38.56 28.99
CA PHE A 43 15.03 37.27 28.31
C PHE A 43 14.17 37.46 27.03
N ASP A 44 14.66 38.17 26.02
CA ASP A 44 13.94 38.39 24.75
C ASP A 44 14.64 37.74 23.53
N SER A 45 15.84 37.18 23.72
CA SER A 45 16.56 36.50 22.65
C SER A 45 16.09 35.07 22.42
N GLU A 46 15.69 34.30 23.45
CA GLU A 46 15.24 32.91 23.27
C GLU A 46 13.85 32.81 22.63
N ILE A 47 12.95 33.77 22.88
CA ILE A 47 11.58 33.77 22.33
C ILE A 47 11.58 34.12 20.83
N ASN A 48 12.41 35.08 20.42
CA ASN A 48 12.52 35.47 18.99
C ASN A 48 13.23 34.40 18.14
N TYR A 49 14.17 33.64 18.70
CA TYR A 49 14.80 32.53 18.00
C TYR A 49 13.82 31.38 17.73
N HIS A 50 13.07 30.95 18.74
CA HIS A 50 12.08 29.88 18.58
C HIS A 50 10.94 30.24 17.60
N GLN A 51 10.56 31.52 17.52
CA GLN A 51 9.50 31.97 16.61
C GLN A 51 9.99 32.15 15.16
N SER A 52 11.28 32.42 14.95
CA SER A 52 11.89 32.44 13.62
C SER A 52 12.16 31.03 13.10
N GLU A 53 12.59 30.11 13.95
CA GLU A 53 12.79 28.70 13.58
C GLU A 53 11.47 28.02 13.24
N SER A 54 10.41 28.24 14.00
CA SER A 54 9.09 27.68 13.68
C SER A 54 8.55 28.18 12.33
N SER A 55 8.73 29.47 12.01
CA SER A 55 8.31 30.02 10.71
C SER A 55 9.12 29.47 9.51
N LEU A 56 10.41 29.20 9.71
CA LEU A 56 11.26 28.60 8.68
C LEU A 56 10.95 27.12 8.48
N VAL A 57 10.74 26.38 9.58
CA VAL A 57 10.34 24.98 9.55
C VAL A 57 8.99 24.83 8.87
N GLU A 58 8.00 25.68 9.20
CA GLU A 58 6.67 25.66 8.58
C GLU A 58 6.72 25.97 7.08
N LYS A 59 7.56 26.92 6.65
CA LYS A 59 7.77 27.18 5.21
C LYS A 59 8.44 26.01 4.51
N LEU A 60 9.45 25.40 5.14
CA LEU A 60 10.19 24.27 4.56
C LEU A 60 9.30 23.02 4.45
N THR A 61 8.50 22.70 5.47
CA THR A 61 7.56 21.57 5.44
C THR A 61 6.45 21.80 4.43
N ALA A 62 5.89 23.02 4.36
CA ALA A 62 4.92 23.38 3.32
C ALA A 62 5.49 23.17 1.92
N HIS A 63 6.76 23.54 1.69
CA HIS A 63 7.44 23.26 0.41
C HIS A 63 7.56 21.76 0.13
N LEU A 64 7.86 20.94 1.13
CA LEU A 64 7.96 19.48 0.98
C LEU A 64 6.59 18.85 0.64
N GLY A 65 5.50 19.32 1.23
CA GLY A 65 4.14 18.87 0.85
C GLY A 65 3.83 19.11 -0.63
N TRP A 66 4.22 20.27 -1.17
CA TRP A 66 4.08 20.55 -2.61
C TRP A 66 5.02 19.72 -3.47
N VAL A 67 6.27 19.51 -3.05
CA VAL A 67 7.23 18.65 -3.76
C VAL A 67 6.69 17.23 -3.86
N PHE A 68 6.12 16.69 -2.77
CA PHE A 68 5.47 15.39 -2.77
C PHE A 68 4.31 15.33 -3.77
N ALA A 69 3.36 16.28 -3.70
CA ALA A 69 2.20 16.30 -4.59
C ALA A 69 2.59 16.44 -6.07
N LEU A 70 3.52 17.33 -6.40
CA LEU A 70 3.97 17.57 -7.77
C LEU A 70 4.77 16.37 -8.31
N SER A 71 5.59 15.73 -7.48
CA SER A 71 6.33 14.52 -7.88
C SER A 71 5.37 13.37 -8.15
N LEU A 72 4.36 13.20 -7.29
CA LEU A 72 3.33 12.17 -7.44
C LEU A 72 2.53 12.37 -8.72
N LEU A 73 2.05 13.60 -8.98
CA LEU A 73 1.37 13.97 -10.22
C LEU A 73 2.27 13.81 -11.47
N GLY A 74 3.57 14.08 -11.33
CA GLY A 74 4.53 13.90 -12.42
C GLY A 74 4.78 12.43 -12.78
N ILE A 75 4.73 11.51 -11.80
CA ILE A 75 4.90 10.07 -12.02
C ILE A 75 3.70 9.48 -12.77
N MET A 76 2.48 9.95 -12.48
CA MET A 76 1.24 9.42 -13.06
C MET A 76 1.26 9.21 -14.59
N PRO A 77 1.50 10.24 -15.43
CA PRO A 77 1.53 10.06 -16.88
C PRO A 77 2.75 9.28 -17.37
N MET A 78 3.84 9.28 -16.60
CA MET A 78 5.05 8.53 -16.96
C MET A 78 4.84 7.03 -16.74
N ALA A 79 4.15 6.65 -15.67
CA ALA A 79 3.78 5.26 -15.37
C ALA A 79 2.87 4.69 -16.47
N GLU A 80 1.85 5.45 -16.90
CA GLU A 80 0.99 5.09 -18.04
C GLU A 80 1.82 4.78 -19.30
N ARG A 81 2.71 5.70 -19.66
CA ARG A 81 3.54 5.58 -20.87
C ARG A 81 4.58 4.47 -20.77
N LEU A 82 5.08 4.20 -19.57
CA LEU A 82 5.98 3.07 -19.32
C LEU A 82 5.26 1.74 -19.55
N GLY A 83 4.01 1.62 -19.09
CA GLY A 83 3.16 0.45 -19.35
C GLY A 83 2.98 0.22 -20.85
N TYR A 84 2.56 1.26 -21.59
CA TYR A 84 2.42 1.18 -23.06
C TYR A 84 3.74 0.79 -23.75
N ALA A 85 4.87 1.41 -23.41
CA ALA A 85 6.17 1.07 -24.00
C ALA A 85 6.59 -0.38 -23.70
N THR A 86 6.22 -0.89 -22.52
CA THR A 86 6.47 -2.29 -22.10
C THR A 86 5.67 -3.27 -22.96
N GLU A 87 4.39 -2.98 -23.16
CA GLU A 87 3.51 -3.77 -24.00
C GLU A 87 4.02 -3.84 -25.45
N GLN A 88 4.36 -2.68 -26.02
CA GLN A 88 4.95 -2.59 -27.37
C GLN A 88 6.26 -3.39 -27.50
N LEU A 89 7.11 -3.36 -26.46
CA LEU A 89 8.34 -4.16 -26.44
C LEU A 89 8.07 -5.67 -26.31
N ALA A 90 6.99 -6.07 -25.66
CA ALA A 90 6.60 -7.47 -25.47
C ALA A 90 6.30 -8.16 -26.81
N PHE A 91 5.66 -7.46 -27.77
CA PHE A 91 5.41 -7.97 -29.14
C PHE A 91 6.70 -8.44 -29.84
N TYR A 92 7.82 -7.79 -29.59
CA TYR A 92 9.11 -8.12 -30.21
C TYR A 92 9.96 -9.15 -29.46
N SER A 93 9.52 -9.56 -28.27
CA SER A 93 10.32 -10.37 -27.34
C SER A 93 9.88 -11.83 -27.28
N GLY A 94 8.72 -12.15 -27.86
CA GLY A 94 8.10 -13.48 -27.84
C GLY A 94 7.44 -13.81 -26.50
N ASP A 95 6.48 -14.73 -26.50
CA ASP A 95 5.53 -14.98 -25.40
C ASP A 95 6.19 -15.03 -24.00
N THR A 96 7.27 -15.80 -23.85
CA THR A 96 7.94 -15.99 -22.55
C THR A 96 8.67 -14.75 -22.05
N VAL A 97 9.46 -14.10 -22.91
CA VAL A 97 10.24 -12.93 -22.51
C VAL A 97 9.33 -11.71 -22.41
N GLY A 98 8.33 -11.60 -23.29
CA GLY A 98 7.27 -10.60 -23.24
C GLY A 98 6.50 -10.68 -21.91
N GLY A 99 6.04 -11.86 -21.51
CA GLY A 99 5.37 -12.04 -20.22
C GLY A 99 6.23 -11.64 -19.01
N LEU A 100 7.54 -11.94 -19.05
CA LEU A 100 8.47 -11.52 -18.00
C LEU A 100 8.71 -10.00 -18.00
N LEU A 101 8.80 -9.39 -19.19
CA LEU A 101 8.92 -7.94 -19.34
C LEU A 101 7.68 -7.24 -18.79
N THR A 102 6.48 -7.71 -19.12
CA THR A 102 5.23 -7.17 -18.58
C THR A 102 5.15 -7.33 -17.07
N ALA A 103 5.50 -8.50 -16.53
CA ALA A 103 5.51 -8.71 -15.08
C ALA A 103 6.48 -7.76 -14.34
N THR A 104 7.63 -7.46 -14.93
CA THR A 104 8.67 -6.64 -14.30
C THR A 104 8.41 -5.15 -14.50
N PHE A 105 8.23 -4.72 -15.75
CA PHE A 105 8.07 -3.31 -16.12
C PHE A 105 6.64 -2.80 -15.99
N GLY A 106 5.63 -3.69 -15.93
CA GLY A 106 4.26 -3.31 -15.56
C GLY A 106 4.20 -2.75 -14.14
N ASN A 107 4.98 -3.31 -13.22
CA ASN A 107 5.10 -2.84 -11.82
C ASN A 107 6.38 -2.01 -11.58
N ALA A 108 7.00 -1.46 -12.64
CA ALA A 108 8.28 -0.78 -12.50
C ALA A 108 8.17 0.50 -11.65
N THR A 109 7.04 1.21 -11.71
CA THR A 109 6.84 2.43 -10.92
C THR A 109 6.94 2.14 -9.43
N GLU A 110 6.21 1.13 -8.95
CA GLU A 110 6.20 0.69 -7.56
C GLU A 110 7.55 0.12 -7.16
N LEU A 111 8.21 -0.64 -8.05
CA LEU A 111 9.53 -1.19 -7.79
C LEU A 111 10.58 -0.09 -7.64
N ILE A 112 10.56 0.93 -8.50
CA ILE A 112 11.50 2.06 -8.45
C ILE A 112 11.28 2.86 -7.16
N ILE A 113 10.03 3.24 -6.84
CA ILE A 113 9.69 3.94 -5.61
C ILE A 113 10.15 3.12 -4.39
N SER A 114 9.88 1.81 -4.39
CA SER A 114 10.28 0.89 -3.32
C SER A 114 11.79 0.81 -3.16
N ILE A 115 12.57 0.74 -4.26
CA ILE A 115 14.03 0.70 -4.19
C ILE A 115 14.60 2.01 -3.62
N TYR A 116 14.05 3.17 -3.99
CA TYR A 116 14.48 4.46 -3.44
C TYR A 116 14.11 4.60 -1.96
N ALA A 117 12.92 4.17 -1.55
CA ALA A 117 12.51 4.12 -0.16
C ALA A 117 13.41 3.15 0.65
N LEU A 118 13.73 1.98 0.13
CA LEU A 118 14.70 1.04 0.74
C LEU A 118 16.09 1.68 0.89
N LYS A 119 16.59 2.38 -0.14
CA LYS A 119 17.89 3.09 -0.07
C LYS A 119 17.89 4.17 1.01
N SER A 120 16.74 4.79 1.26
CA SER A 120 16.55 5.82 2.28
C SER A 120 16.24 5.25 3.66
N GLY A 121 16.25 3.92 3.84
CA GLY A 121 15.94 3.24 5.10
C GLY A 121 14.44 3.21 5.45
N MET A 122 13.57 3.68 4.56
CA MET A 122 12.12 3.75 4.78
C MET A 122 11.44 2.41 4.45
N THR A 123 11.84 1.34 5.13
CA THR A 123 11.26 -0.01 4.93
C THR A 123 9.75 -0.01 5.14
N ARG A 124 9.27 0.80 6.10
CA ARG A 124 7.84 0.86 6.41
C ARG A 124 7.01 1.45 5.28
N VAL A 125 7.50 2.52 4.65
CA VAL A 125 6.87 3.11 3.45
C VAL A 125 6.79 2.08 2.31
N VAL A 126 7.83 1.25 2.13
CA VAL A 126 7.83 0.20 1.11
C VAL A 126 6.74 -0.84 1.38
N GLN A 127 6.65 -1.33 2.62
CA GLN A 127 5.60 -2.27 3.01
C GLN A 127 4.21 -1.66 2.78
N LEU A 128 3.97 -0.48 3.34
CA LEU A 128 2.67 0.16 3.29
C LEU A 128 2.24 0.54 1.87
N SER A 129 3.16 1.00 1.02
CA SER A 129 2.85 1.32 -0.37
C SER A 129 2.51 0.09 -1.22
N LEU A 130 3.26 -1.00 -1.09
CA LEU A 130 2.96 -2.24 -1.82
C LEU A 130 1.66 -2.89 -1.34
N LEU A 131 1.40 -2.86 -0.03
CA LEU A 131 0.12 -3.32 0.53
C LEU A 131 -1.04 -2.46 0.04
N GLY A 132 -0.87 -1.15 0.06
CA GLY A 132 -1.85 -0.20 -0.44
C GLY A 132 -2.20 -0.39 -1.91
N SER A 133 -1.22 -0.74 -2.75
CA SER A 133 -1.47 -1.05 -4.16
C SER A 133 -2.35 -2.29 -4.32
N ILE A 134 -2.10 -3.35 -3.54
CA ILE A 134 -2.98 -4.53 -3.51
C ILE A 134 -4.39 -4.14 -3.07
N LEU A 135 -4.54 -3.38 -1.98
CA LEU A 135 -5.85 -2.96 -1.48
C LEU A 135 -6.61 -2.09 -2.50
N SER A 136 -5.91 -1.15 -3.14
CA SER A 136 -6.47 -0.28 -4.16
C SER A 136 -6.96 -1.07 -5.37
N ASN A 137 -6.12 -1.96 -5.91
CA ASN A 137 -6.49 -2.77 -7.07
C ASN A 137 -7.67 -3.71 -6.75
N MET A 138 -7.66 -4.33 -5.57
CA MET A 138 -8.69 -5.27 -5.14
C MET A 138 -10.04 -4.65 -4.82
N LEU A 139 -10.07 -3.51 -4.15
CA LEU A 139 -11.32 -2.91 -3.68
C LEU A 139 -11.72 -1.71 -4.53
N LEU A 140 -10.82 -0.75 -4.73
CA LEU A 140 -11.15 0.49 -5.44
C LEU A 140 -11.29 0.25 -6.94
N VAL A 141 -10.27 -0.33 -7.59
CA VAL A 141 -10.27 -0.51 -9.05
C VAL A 141 -11.36 -1.48 -9.48
N LEU A 142 -11.36 -2.67 -8.88
CA LEU A 142 -12.37 -3.68 -9.16
C LEU A 142 -13.78 -3.17 -8.83
N GLY A 143 -13.92 -2.40 -7.74
CA GLY A 143 -15.19 -1.77 -7.36
C GLY A 143 -15.67 -0.75 -8.38
N CYS A 144 -14.81 0.17 -8.82
CA CYS A 144 -15.10 1.13 -9.87
C CYS A 144 -15.41 0.46 -11.21
N ALA A 145 -14.66 -0.58 -11.58
CA ALA A 145 -14.89 -1.36 -12.79
C ALA A 145 -16.27 -2.01 -12.78
N PHE A 146 -16.65 -2.69 -11.69
CA PHE A 146 -17.97 -3.32 -11.56
C PHE A 146 -19.10 -2.30 -11.48
N LEU A 147 -18.88 -1.16 -10.82
CA LEU A 147 -19.86 -0.09 -10.72
C LEU A 147 -20.11 0.54 -12.09
N CYS A 148 -19.07 1.03 -12.76
CA CYS A 148 -19.17 1.69 -14.07
C CYS A 148 -19.62 0.70 -15.16
N GLY A 149 -19.04 -0.49 -15.22
CA GLY A 149 -19.44 -1.56 -16.14
C GLY A 149 -20.91 -1.94 -15.95
N GLY A 150 -21.34 -2.14 -14.70
CA GLY A 150 -22.72 -2.50 -14.38
C GLY A 150 -23.74 -1.39 -14.63
N ILE A 151 -23.36 -0.11 -14.52
CA ILE A 151 -24.24 1.03 -14.86
C ILE A 151 -24.39 1.16 -16.37
N VAL A 152 -23.27 1.12 -17.11
CA VAL A 152 -23.28 1.20 -18.58
C VAL A 152 -24.06 0.03 -19.17
N ASN A 153 -23.78 -1.18 -18.67
CA ASN A 153 -24.39 -2.42 -19.14
C ASN A 153 -25.60 -2.86 -18.27
N HIS A 154 -26.36 -1.92 -17.71
CA HIS A 154 -27.48 -2.19 -16.77
C HIS A 154 -28.56 -3.17 -17.25
N LYS A 155 -28.63 -3.45 -18.56
CA LYS A 155 -29.59 -4.40 -19.17
C LYS A 155 -29.06 -5.84 -19.25
N LYS A 156 -27.78 -6.07 -18.99
CA LYS A 156 -27.09 -7.35 -19.14
C LYS A 156 -26.27 -7.63 -17.89
N GLU A 157 -26.33 -8.86 -17.40
CA GLU A 157 -25.39 -9.31 -16.38
C GLU A 157 -24.04 -9.60 -17.02
N GLN A 158 -22.98 -8.98 -16.51
CA GLN A 158 -21.64 -9.16 -17.04
C GLN A 158 -21.01 -10.40 -16.39
N VAL A 159 -20.38 -11.25 -17.20
CA VAL A 159 -19.86 -12.56 -16.77
C VAL A 159 -18.36 -12.59 -17.07
N PHE A 160 -17.60 -13.28 -16.22
CA PHE A 160 -16.17 -13.50 -16.38
C PHE A 160 -15.79 -14.94 -16.04
N ASN A 161 -14.57 -15.33 -16.40
CA ASN A 161 -14.02 -16.65 -16.21
C ASN A 161 -13.67 -16.92 -14.73
N LYS A 162 -14.52 -17.73 -14.10
CA LYS A 162 -14.35 -18.17 -12.70
C LYS A 162 -13.03 -18.92 -12.45
N ALA A 163 -12.53 -19.67 -13.43
CA ALA A 163 -11.31 -20.45 -13.25
C ALA A 163 -10.09 -19.54 -13.08
N THR A 164 -9.96 -18.52 -13.93
CA THR A 164 -8.88 -17.52 -13.86
C THR A 164 -8.95 -16.73 -12.56
N ALA A 165 -10.15 -16.25 -12.19
CA ALA A 165 -10.37 -15.54 -10.93
C ALA A 165 -10.01 -16.41 -9.71
N SER A 166 -10.35 -17.70 -9.74
CA SER A 166 -10.06 -18.66 -8.66
C SER A 166 -8.55 -18.91 -8.50
N VAL A 167 -7.81 -19.09 -9.61
CA VAL A 167 -6.35 -19.28 -9.57
C VAL A 167 -5.66 -18.05 -8.97
N ASN A 168 -6.00 -16.85 -9.42
CA ASN A 168 -5.43 -15.61 -8.88
C ASN A 168 -5.80 -15.39 -7.40
N SER A 169 -7.05 -15.67 -7.02
CA SER A 169 -7.47 -15.62 -5.60
C SER A 169 -6.68 -16.61 -4.73
N GLY A 170 -6.38 -17.80 -5.26
CA GLY A 170 -5.55 -18.80 -4.58
C GLY A 170 -4.10 -18.33 -4.37
N LEU A 171 -3.51 -17.66 -5.37
CA LEU A 171 -2.17 -17.07 -5.24
C LEU A 171 -2.15 -15.91 -4.24
N LEU A 172 -3.18 -15.05 -4.24
CA LEU A 172 -3.33 -13.98 -3.25
C LEU A 172 -3.43 -14.54 -1.82
N LEU A 173 -4.22 -15.61 -1.61
CA LEU A 173 -4.28 -16.28 -0.30
C LEU A 173 -2.94 -16.89 0.10
N MET A 174 -2.16 -17.42 -0.84
CA MET A 174 -0.80 -17.89 -0.58
C MET A 174 0.12 -16.74 -0.16
N ALA A 175 0.01 -15.57 -0.81
CA ALA A 175 0.78 -14.39 -0.41
C ALA A 175 0.40 -13.93 1.01
N VAL A 176 -0.89 -13.88 1.33
CA VAL A 176 -1.34 -13.54 2.68
C VAL A 176 -0.82 -14.53 3.72
N MET A 177 -0.78 -15.82 3.41
CA MET A 177 -0.18 -16.83 4.29
C MET A 177 1.32 -16.55 4.54
N GLY A 178 2.06 -16.12 3.51
CA GLY A 178 3.47 -15.74 3.62
C GLY A 178 3.72 -14.49 4.47
N ILE A 179 2.79 -13.54 4.46
CA ILE A 179 2.85 -12.29 5.24
C ILE A 179 2.35 -12.49 6.68
N LEU A 180 1.33 -13.33 6.86
CA LEU A 180 0.64 -13.51 8.15
C LEU A 180 1.55 -14.08 9.23
N PHE A 181 2.35 -15.11 8.94
CA PHE A 181 3.15 -15.76 9.98
C PHE A 181 4.26 -14.88 10.56
N PRO A 182 5.06 -14.14 9.76
CA PRO A 182 5.97 -13.14 10.28
C PRO A 182 5.27 -12.10 11.17
N ALA A 183 4.12 -11.57 10.74
CA ALA A 183 3.38 -10.58 11.51
C ALA A 183 2.82 -11.12 12.83
N VAL A 184 2.31 -12.35 12.84
CA VAL A 184 1.81 -13.00 14.07
C VAL A 184 2.96 -13.28 15.04
N LEU A 185 4.10 -13.78 14.56
CA LEU A 185 5.27 -14.04 15.42
C LEU A 185 5.77 -12.78 16.11
N HIS A 186 5.80 -11.66 15.37
CA HIS A 186 6.14 -10.34 15.91
C HIS A 186 5.16 -9.89 16.98
N TYR A 187 3.86 -10.06 16.74
CA TYR A 187 2.84 -9.66 17.70
C TYR A 187 2.81 -10.52 18.96
N THR A 188 2.99 -11.84 18.82
CA THR A 188 2.92 -12.78 19.96
C THR A 188 4.24 -12.88 20.73
N HIS A 189 5.35 -12.39 20.15
CA HIS A 189 6.70 -12.57 20.66
C HIS A 189 7.05 -14.04 20.95
N THR A 190 6.48 -14.98 20.17
CA THR A 190 6.68 -16.43 20.34
C THR A 190 7.79 -16.98 19.45
N GLU A 191 8.65 -16.11 18.93
CA GLU A 191 9.77 -16.48 18.09
C GLU A 191 10.92 -17.13 18.89
N VAL A 192 11.64 -18.06 18.25
CA VAL A 192 12.73 -18.80 18.89
C VAL A 192 13.92 -17.91 19.19
N HIS A 193 14.26 -17.02 18.25
CA HIS A 193 15.33 -16.03 18.40
C HIS A 193 14.79 -14.64 18.09
N VAL A 194 14.66 -13.82 19.13
CA VAL A 194 14.03 -12.50 19.05
C VAL A 194 14.61 -11.65 17.91
N GLY A 195 13.76 -11.16 17.01
CA GLY A 195 14.05 -10.35 15.82
C GLY A 195 14.79 -11.05 14.68
N LYS A 196 15.43 -12.21 14.92
CA LYS A 196 16.17 -12.96 13.88
C LYS A 196 15.30 -13.99 13.20
N SER A 197 14.41 -14.63 13.95
CA SER A 197 13.51 -15.66 13.45
C SER A 197 12.50 -15.10 12.45
N GLU A 198 11.94 -13.92 12.72
CA GLU A 198 11.02 -13.22 11.82
C GLU A 198 11.65 -12.83 10.48
N LEU A 199 12.85 -12.23 10.51
CA LEU A 199 13.57 -11.84 9.31
C LEU A 199 13.97 -13.06 8.47
N PHE A 200 14.42 -14.14 9.13
CA PHE A 200 14.75 -15.39 8.45
C PHE A 200 13.50 -16.02 7.80
N LEU A 201 12.37 -16.05 8.53
CA LEU A 201 11.11 -16.56 8.01
C LEU A 201 10.62 -15.71 6.82
N SER A 202 10.75 -14.39 6.90
CA SER A 202 10.36 -13.46 5.83
C SER A 202 11.18 -13.71 4.55
N ARG A 203 12.50 -13.90 4.68
CA ARG A 203 13.37 -14.23 3.55
C ARG A 203 13.04 -15.60 2.96
N PHE A 204 12.81 -16.60 3.80
CA PHE A 204 12.41 -17.94 3.36
C PHE A 204 11.08 -17.91 2.60
N SER A 205 10.05 -17.27 3.18
CA SER A 205 8.74 -17.11 2.55
C SER A 205 8.85 -16.35 1.22
N SER A 206 9.69 -15.31 1.17
CA SER A 206 9.92 -14.55 -0.07
C SER A 206 10.49 -15.43 -1.19
N CYS A 207 11.48 -16.27 -0.89
CA CYS A 207 12.01 -17.22 -1.87
C CYS A 207 10.94 -18.22 -2.36
N VAL A 208 10.09 -18.73 -1.47
CA VAL A 208 9.00 -19.64 -1.83
C VAL A 208 7.97 -18.94 -2.72
N MET A 209 7.57 -17.72 -2.39
CA MET A 209 6.62 -16.92 -3.18
C MET A 209 7.16 -16.62 -4.58
N LEU A 210 8.44 -16.26 -4.71
CA LEU A 210 9.08 -16.04 -6.02
C LEU A 210 9.11 -17.31 -6.87
N VAL A 211 9.42 -18.47 -6.26
CA VAL A 211 9.39 -19.76 -6.97
C VAL A 211 7.96 -20.12 -7.40
N ALA A 212 6.97 -19.91 -6.54
CA ALA A 212 5.57 -20.13 -6.87
C ALA A 212 5.10 -19.21 -8.01
N TYR A 213 5.49 -17.94 -7.99
CA TYR A 213 5.19 -16.99 -9.07
C TYR A 213 5.87 -17.36 -10.39
N ALA A 214 7.14 -17.78 -10.36
CA ALA A 214 7.84 -18.26 -11.55
C ALA A 214 7.18 -19.53 -12.13
N ALA A 215 6.74 -20.45 -11.27
CA ALA A 215 5.98 -21.63 -11.69
C ALA A 215 4.62 -21.25 -12.29
N TYR A 216 3.93 -20.25 -11.71
CA TYR A 216 2.69 -19.70 -12.24
C TYR A 216 2.90 -19.08 -13.63
N LEU A 217 3.90 -18.20 -13.81
CA LEU A 217 4.23 -17.62 -15.12
C LEU A 217 4.55 -18.71 -16.14
N PHE A 218 5.35 -19.71 -15.76
CA PHE A 218 5.66 -20.83 -16.65
C PHE A 218 4.39 -21.61 -17.05
N PHE A 219 3.49 -21.87 -16.10
CA PHE A 219 2.22 -22.54 -16.36
C PHE A 219 1.32 -21.70 -17.27
N GLN A 220 1.22 -20.39 -17.03
CA GLN A 220 0.39 -19.48 -17.81
C GLN A 220 0.87 -19.41 -19.27
N LEU A 221 2.17 -19.21 -19.47
CA LEU A 221 2.80 -19.11 -20.78
C LEU A 221 2.75 -20.42 -21.58
N LYS A 222 2.84 -21.58 -20.91
CA LYS A 222 2.85 -22.89 -21.57
C LYS A 222 1.45 -23.50 -21.75
N SER A 223 0.57 -23.36 -20.77
CA SER A 223 -0.68 -24.12 -20.67
C SER A 223 -1.93 -23.33 -21.11
N GLN A 224 -1.88 -21.99 -21.11
CA GLN A 224 -3.04 -21.12 -21.37
C GLN A 224 -2.74 -20.11 -22.49
N ARG A 225 -1.96 -20.52 -23.50
CA ARG A 225 -1.53 -19.67 -24.62
C ARG A 225 -2.70 -18.94 -25.30
N SER A 226 -3.88 -19.55 -25.43
CA SER A 226 -5.02 -18.89 -26.10
C SER A 226 -5.80 -17.91 -25.21
N LEU A 227 -5.65 -17.94 -23.88
CA LEU A 227 -6.39 -17.05 -22.97
C LEU A 227 -5.59 -15.78 -22.64
N TYR A 228 -4.26 -15.87 -22.54
CA TYR A 228 -3.40 -14.70 -22.31
C TYR A 228 -3.23 -13.87 -23.60
N VAL A 229 -3.13 -14.54 -24.75
CA VAL A 229 -3.11 -13.88 -26.06
C VAL A 229 -4.42 -13.14 -26.30
N SER A 230 -5.59 -13.72 -25.98
CA SER A 230 -6.88 -13.02 -26.13
C SER A 230 -7.08 -11.84 -25.19
N VAL A 231 -6.56 -11.87 -23.95
CA VAL A 231 -6.63 -10.71 -23.03
C VAL A 231 -5.76 -9.55 -23.56
N ASN A 232 -4.53 -9.80 -23.99
CA ASN A 232 -3.67 -8.76 -24.57
C ASN A 232 -4.18 -8.27 -25.93
N GLU A 233 -4.68 -9.17 -26.78
CA GLU A 233 -5.29 -8.82 -28.06
C GLU A 233 -6.51 -7.89 -27.85
N GLU A 234 -7.32 -8.19 -26.84
CA GLU A 234 -8.50 -7.38 -26.56
C GLU A 234 -8.20 -6.07 -25.79
N GLU A 235 -7.05 -5.96 -25.11
CA GLU A 235 -6.54 -4.72 -24.51
C GLU A 235 -6.13 -3.70 -25.60
N GLY A 236 -5.45 -4.17 -26.66
CA GLY A 236 -5.00 -3.38 -27.81
C GLY A 236 -6.12 -2.90 -28.76
N GLN A 237 -7.25 -3.61 -28.84
CA GLN A 237 -8.35 -3.33 -29.78
C GLN A 237 -9.28 -2.17 -29.41
N SER A 238 -8.78 -1.16 -28.69
CA SER A 238 -9.58 0.00 -28.27
C SER A 238 -9.71 1.12 -29.32
N GLY A 239 -9.32 0.87 -30.58
CA GLY A 239 -9.42 1.82 -31.69
C GLY A 239 -9.93 1.20 -32.99
N ASN A 240 -11.25 1.29 -33.20
CA ASN A 240 -11.99 1.15 -34.46
C ASN A 240 -12.02 -0.23 -35.17
N ASP A 241 -13.23 -0.59 -35.64
CA ASP A 241 -13.54 -1.78 -36.44
C ASP A 241 -12.61 -1.97 -37.66
N SER A 242 -11.85 -3.07 -37.70
CA SER A 242 -11.74 -4.04 -38.81
C SER A 242 -10.43 -4.83 -38.73
N ASN A 243 -10.52 -6.16 -38.83
CA ASN A 243 -9.44 -7.14 -39.09
C ASN A 243 -8.09 -6.55 -39.58
N ASP A 244 -7.23 -6.14 -38.65
CA ASP A 244 -5.80 -5.96 -38.90
C ASP A 244 -5.06 -6.79 -37.86
N ASP A 245 -4.18 -7.68 -38.32
CA ASP A 245 -3.21 -8.36 -37.47
C ASP A 245 -2.51 -7.32 -36.59
N GLU A 246 -2.54 -7.51 -35.26
CA GLU A 246 -1.92 -6.62 -34.29
C GLU A 246 -0.44 -6.42 -34.59
N SER A 247 -0.16 -5.30 -35.25
CA SER A 247 1.19 -4.86 -35.56
C SER A 247 1.61 -3.83 -34.50
N PRO A 248 2.82 -3.93 -33.96
CA PRO A 248 3.32 -2.97 -32.99
C PRO A 248 3.36 -1.57 -33.60
N ASP A 249 2.82 -0.59 -32.87
CA ASP A 249 2.70 0.80 -33.30
C ASP A 249 4.06 1.49 -33.42
N ILE A 250 5.01 1.08 -32.57
CA ILE A 250 6.34 1.67 -32.46
C ILE A 250 7.42 0.63 -32.65
N SER A 251 8.56 1.04 -33.23
CA SER A 251 9.66 0.10 -33.50
C SER A 251 10.29 -0.41 -32.20
N LYS A 252 10.87 -1.62 -32.23
CA LYS A 252 11.58 -2.21 -31.08
C LYS A 252 12.58 -1.25 -30.41
N TRP A 253 13.37 -0.53 -31.21
CA TRP A 253 14.37 0.40 -30.69
C TRP A 253 13.73 1.64 -30.07
N GLU A 254 12.63 2.12 -30.65
CA GLU A 254 11.85 3.21 -30.10
C GLU A 254 11.21 2.83 -28.75
N SER A 255 10.66 1.61 -28.63
CA SER A 255 10.14 1.10 -27.35
C SER A 255 11.24 1.07 -26.28
N ILE A 256 12.45 0.58 -26.60
CA ILE A 256 13.57 0.53 -25.66
C ILE A 256 14.02 1.93 -25.22
N ILE A 257 14.09 2.88 -26.17
CA ILE A 257 14.48 4.26 -25.88
C ILE A 257 13.44 4.90 -24.95
N TRP A 258 12.15 4.81 -25.29
CA TRP A 258 11.08 5.38 -24.46
C TRP A 258 11.01 4.74 -23.09
N LEU A 259 11.11 3.41 -23.01
CA LEU A 259 11.16 2.67 -21.74
C LEU A 259 12.30 3.19 -20.85
N SER A 260 13.49 3.39 -21.43
CA SER A 260 14.66 3.89 -20.71
C SER A 260 14.48 5.33 -20.23
N VAL A 261 13.93 6.21 -21.08
CA VAL A 261 13.68 7.61 -20.75
C VAL A 261 12.64 7.74 -19.64
N MET A 262 11.51 7.03 -19.75
CA MET A 262 10.45 7.06 -18.73
C MET A 262 10.95 6.49 -17.40
N THR A 263 11.69 5.38 -17.44
CA THR A 263 12.31 4.79 -16.24
C THR A 263 13.26 5.77 -15.56
N ALA A 264 14.11 6.46 -16.31
CA ALA A 264 15.02 7.47 -15.76
C ALA A 264 14.27 8.66 -15.15
N TRP A 265 13.18 9.09 -15.79
CA TRP A 265 12.36 10.20 -15.28
C TRP A 265 11.62 9.82 -14.00
N ILE A 266 11.00 8.64 -13.95
CA ILE A 266 10.36 8.09 -12.76
C ILE A 266 11.39 7.92 -11.64
N SER A 267 12.61 7.48 -11.94
CA SER A 267 13.71 7.37 -10.99
C SER A 267 14.02 8.71 -10.32
N ILE A 268 14.15 9.79 -11.10
CA ILE A 268 14.41 11.13 -10.59
C ILE A 268 13.24 11.62 -9.72
N LEU A 269 12.00 11.47 -10.19
CA LEU A 269 10.82 11.89 -9.42
C LEU A 269 10.62 11.06 -8.15
N SER A 270 10.97 9.78 -8.17
CA SER A 270 10.87 8.89 -7.01
C SER A 270 11.81 9.31 -5.89
N GLU A 271 13.01 9.82 -6.21
CA GLU A 271 13.93 10.38 -5.22
C GLU A 271 13.32 11.58 -4.48
N TYR A 272 12.74 12.53 -5.24
CA TYR A 272 12.05 13.68 -4.64
C TYR A 272 10.79 13.28 -3.89
N LEU A 273 10.02 12.33 -4.43
CA LEU A 273 8.80 11.83 -3.80
C LEU A 273 9.12 11.24 -2.43
N VAL A 274 10.03 10.26 -2.38
CA VAL A 274 10.42 9.55 -1.15
C VAL A 274 11.01 10.53 -0.13
N GLY A 275 11.91 11.42 -0.57
CA GLY A 275 12.52 12.43 0.31
C GLY A 275 11.52 13.46 0.87
N ALA A 276 10.33 13.58 0.28
CA ALA A 276 9.30 14.53 0.71
C ALA A 276 8.16 13.89 1.53
N ILE A 277 8.12 12.56 1.72
CA ILE A 277 7.01 11.86 2.40
C ILE A 277 6.81 12.36 3.83
N GLU A 278 7.87 12.41 4.64
CA GLU A 278 7.79 12.86 6.04
C GLU A 278 7.39 14.35 6.14
N GLY A 279 7.93 15.17 5.23
CA GLY A 279 7.58 16.58 5.12
C GLY A 279 6.12 16.79 4.72
N ALA A 280 5.59 15.95 3.82
CA ALA A 280 4.19 15.97 3.40
C ALA A 280 3.26 15.52 4.52
N SER A 281 3.62 14.47 5.28
CA SER A 281 2.89 14.04 6.48
C SER A 281 2.73 15.20 7.47
N THR A 282 3.83 15.89 7.78
CA THR A 282 3.83 17.03 8.70
C THR A 282 3.05 18.22 8.15
N ALA A 283 3.16 18.51 6.85
CA ALA A 283 2.50 19.66 6.22
C ALA A 283 0.99 19.50 6.05
N TRP A 284 0.53 18.27 5.84
CA TRP A 284 -0.89 17.94 5.64
C TRP A 284 -1.59 17.44 6.90
N ASP A 285 -0.85 17.20 7.98
CA ASP A 285 -1.35 16.65 9.24
C ASP A 285 -2.07 15.30 9.02
N ILE A 286 -1.43 14.42 8.24
CA ILE A 286 -1.94 13.07 7.94
C ILE A 286 -0.85 12.02 8.16
N PRO A 287 -1.18 10.82 8.66
CA PRO A 287 -0.17 9.79 8.95
C PRO A 287 0.62 9.34 7.71
N ILE A 288 1.92 9.02 7.87
CA ILE A 288 2.74 8.46 6.79
C ILE A 288 2.14 7.14 6.31
N ALA A 289 1.55 6.35 7.21
CA ALA A 289 0.81 5.15 6.85
C ALA A 289 -0.36 5.44 5.88
N PHE A 290 -1.13 6.49 6.11
CA PHE A 290 -2.22 6.88 5.20
C PHE A 290 -1.67 7.36 3.84
N ILE A 291 -0.61 8.16 3.83
CA ILE A 291 0.07 8.58 2.59
C ILE A 291 0.54 7.36 1.80
N SER A 292 1.15 6.40 2.48
CA SER A 292 1.76 5.22 1.89
C SER A 292 0.72 4.23 1.38
N VAL A 293 -0.32 3.92 2.15
CA VAL A 293 -1.32 2.92 1.77
C VAL A 293 -2.36 3.47 0.79
N ILE A 294 -2.73 4.75 0.91
CA ILE A 294 -3.85 5.32 0.16
C ILE A 294 -3.39 6.21 -0.99
N LEU A 295 -2.56 7.22 -0.72
CA LEU A 295 -2.23 8.25 -1.73
C LEU A 295 -1.22 7.76 -2.77
N LEU A 296 -0.15 7.13 -2.32
CA LEU A 296 0.93 6.62 -3.18
C LEU A 296 0.40 5.66 -4.27
N PRO A 297 -0.37 4.61 -3.94
CA PRO A 297 -0.84 3.65 -4.94
C PRO A 297 -1.98 4.17 -5.80
N LEU A 298 -2.81 5.08 -5.27
CA LEU A 298 -3.87 5.71 -6.04
C LEU A 298 -3.31 6.42 -7.28
N VAL A 299 -2.17 7.08 -7.13
CA VAL A 299 -1.53 7.79 -8.24
C VAL A 299 -0.59 6.89 -9.03
N GLY A 300 0.20 6.04 -8.35
CA GLY A 300 1.12 5.10 -9.01
C GLY A 300 0.43 4.16 -10.00
N ASN A 301 -0.80 3.75 -9.70
CA ASN A 301 -1.57 2.79 -10.50
C ASN A 301 -2.73 3.45 -11.27
N ALA A 302 -2.85 4.78 -11.29
CA ALA A 302 -4.01 5.48 -11.86
C ALA A 302 -4.29 5.10 -13.34
N ALA A 303 -3.23 4.83 -14.11
CA ALA A 303 -3.36 4.36 -15.49
C ALA A 303 -4.03 2.98 -15.59
N GLU A 304 -3.60 2.02 -14.76
CA GLU A 304 -4.21 0.70 -14.64
C GLU A 304 -5.67 0.80 -14.15
N HIS A 305 -5.96 1.77 -13.27
CA HIS A 305 -7.32 2.00 -12.78
C HIS A 305 -8.23 2.44 -13.93
N ALA A 306 -7.77 3.40 -14.72
CA ALA A 306 -8.52 3.92 -15.86
C ALA A 306 -8.76 2.84 -16.93
N SER A 307 -7.73 2.04 -17.25
CA SER A 307 -7.86 0.97 -18.25
C SER A 307 -8.82 -0.13 -17.78
N ALA A 308 -8.71 -0.59 -16.53
CA ALA A 308 -9.61 -1.60 -15.97
C ALA A 308 -11.09 -1.15 -15.99
N ILE A 309 -11.36 0.12 -15.64
CA ILE A 309 -12.72 0.68 -15.69
C ILE A 309 -13.23 0.76 -17.13
N MET A 310 -12.38 1.22 -18.07
CA MET A 310 -12.73 1.31 -19.49
C MET A 310 -13.08 -0.08 -20.07
N PHE A 311 -12.30 -1.11 -19.79
CA PHE A 311 -12.59 -2.47 -20.27
C PHE A 311 -13.88 -3.04 -19.68
N ALA A 312 -14.15 -2.77 -18.40
CA ALA A 312 -15.41 -3.17 -17.78
C ALA A 312 -16.63 -2.49 -18.42
N MET A 313 -16.52 -1.19 -18.77
CA MET A 313 -17.55 -0.47 -19.51
C MET A 313 -17.79 -1.04 -20.92
N LYS A 314 -16.74 -1.57 -21.56
CA LYS A 314 -16.79 -2.23 -22.87
C LYS A 314 -17.26 -3.69 -22.81
N ASP A 315 -17.75 -4.16 -21.66
CA ASP A 315 -18.17 -5.54 -21.42
C ASP A 315 -17.05 -6.59 -21.50
N LYS A 316 -15.79 -6.16 -21.34
CA LYS A 316 -14.60 -7.01 -21.31
C LYS A 316 -14.13 -7.20 -19.87
N LEU A 317 -14.95 -7.85 -19.05
CA LEU A 317 -14.65 -8.01 -17.62
C LEU A 317 -13.44 -8.89 -17.35
N ASP A 318 -13.22 -9.95 -18.13
CA ASP A 318 -12.05 -10.82 -17.95
C ASP A 318 -10.73 -10.04 -17.98
N ILE A 319 -10.64 -9.07 -18.86
CA ILE A 319 -9.51 -8.15 -18.97
C ILE A 319 -9.41 -7.24 -17.75
N SER A 320 -10.53 -6.62 -17.36
CA SER A 320 -10.59 -5.76 -16.17
C SER A 320 -10.13 -6.48 -14.90
N LEU A 321 -10.57 -7.73 -14.70
CA LEU A 321 -10.10 -8.60 -13.62
C LEU A 321 -8.62 -8.98 -13.80
N GLY A 322 -8.17 -9.21 -15.03
CA GLY A 322 -6.77 -9.43 -15.38
C GLY A 322 -5.88 -8.28 -14.91
N VAL A 323 -6.25 -7.04 -15.24
CA VAL A 323 -5.53 -5.83 -14.80
C VAL A 323 -5.54 -5.73 -13.27
N ALA A 324 -6.71 -5.74 -12.63
CA ALA A 324 -6.80 -5.51 -11.18
C ALA A 324 -6.23 -6.67 -10.33
N ILE A 325 -6.67 -7.90 -10.58
CA ILE A 325 -6.29 -9.07 -9.79
C ILE A 325 -4.93 -9.63 -10.22
N GLY A 326 -4.62 -9.57 -11.52
CA GLY A 326 -3.28 -9.90 -12.01
C GLY A 326 -2.24 -8.99 -11.39
N SER A 327 -2.38 -7.66 -11.49
CA SER A 327 -1.46 -6.69 -10.86
C SER A 327 -1.33 -6.96 -9.36
N SER A 328 -2.43 -7.16 -8.63
CA SER A 328 -2.38 -7.53 -7.19
C SER A 328 -1.61 -8.82 -6.90
N THR A 329 -1.76 -9.83 -7.77
CA THR A 329 -1.04 -11.11 -7.66
C THR A 329 0.46 -10.91 -7.95
N GLN A 330 0.81 -10.07 -8.93
CA GLN A 330 2.20 -9.72 -9.24
C GLN A 330 2.85 -8.95 -8.10
N ILE A 331 2.19 -7.93 -7.56
CA ILE A 331 2.71 -7.16 -6.44
C ILE A 331 2.96 -8.06 -5.23
N SER A 332 1.97 -8.89 -4.89
CA SER A 332 2.05 -9.76 -3.71
C SER A 332 3.06 -10.90 -3.85
N MET A 333 3.08 -11.62 -4.97
CA MET A 333 3.90 -12.82 -5.17
C MET A 333 5.27 -12.56 -5.79
N PHE A 334 5.48 -11.38 -6.39
CA PHE A 334 6.74 -10.98 -7.01
C PHE A 334 7.33 -9.72 -6.39
N VAL A 335 6.65 -8.56 -6.43
CA VAL A 335 7.27 -7.27 -6.06
C VAL A 335 7.65 -7.21 -4.58
N ILE A 336 6.73 -7.55 -3.67
CA ILE A 336 6.98 -7.63 -2.22
C ILE A 336 8.16 -8.56 -1.90
N PRO A 337 8.15 -9.84 -2.29
CA PRO A 337 9.24 -10.75 -1.95
C PRO A 337 10.55 -10.39 -2.68
N PHE A 338 10.49 -9.79 -3.87
CA PHE A 338 11.66 -9.26 -4.54
C PHE A 338 12.28 -8.09 -3.75
N CYS A 339 11.48 -7.20 -3.18
CA CYS A 339 11.97 -6.13 -2.31
C CYS A 339 12.66 -6.66 -1.04
N VAL A 340 12.18 -7.77 -0.46
CA VAL A 340 12.86 -8.45 0.65
C VAL A 340 14.24 -8.99 0.24
N VAL A 341 14.35 -9.59 -0.95
CA VAL A 341 15.62 -10.11 -1.48
C VAL A 341 16.59 -8.96 -1.79
N ILE A 342 16.13 -7.89 -2.42
CA ILE A 342 16.94 -6.69 -2.70
C ILE A 342 17.39 -6.02 -1.40
N GLY A 343 16.49 -5.87 -0.42
CA GLY A 343 16.83 -5.37 0.90
C GLY A 343 17.92 -6.22 1.56
N TRP A 344 17.83 -7.54 1.44
CA TRP A 344 18.86 -8.45 1.95
C TRP A 344 20.22 -8.23 1.26
N ILE A 345 20.26 -8.06 -0.06
CA ILE A 345 21.50 -7.78 -0.81
C ILE A 345 22.09 -6.42 -0.42
N MET A 346 21.25 -5.42 -0.16
CA MET A 346 21.65 -4.07 0.25
C MET A 346 22.08 -3.98 1.72
N GLY A 347 21.90 -5.05 2.52
CA GLY A 347 22.17 -5.02 3.96
C GLY A 347 21.04 -4.42 4.80
N ASN A 348 19.89 -4.13 4.21
CA ASN A 348 18.70 -3.66 4.90
C ASN A 348 17.90 -4.84 5.48
N SER A 349 17.28 -4.63 6.64
CA SER A 349 16.40 -5.60 7.30
C SER A 349 14.95 -5.53 6.78
N MET A 350 14.76 -5.48 5.46
CA MET A 350 13.43 -5.57 4.87
C MET A 350 12.84 -6.95 5.17
N ASP A 351 11.64 -6.99 5.74
CA ASP A 351 10.92 -8.21 6.10
C ASP A 351 9.47 -8.17 5.59
N LEU A 352 8.74 -9.27 5.81
CA LEU A 352 7.33 -9.42 5.47
C LEU A 352 6.43 -9.15 6.68
N ASN A 353 6.94 -8.47 7.71
CA ASN A 353 6.12 -8.12 8.87
C ASN A 353 5.42 -6.79 8.60
N PHE A 354 4.18 -6.87 8.10
CA PHE A 354 3.37 -5.68 7.83
C PHE A 354 2.69 -5.14 9.10
N GLN A 355 2.89 -5.76 10.27
CA GLN A 355 2.08 -5.61 11.48
C GLN A 355 0.67 -6.21 11.36
N LEU A 356 0.01 -6.38 12.51
CA LEU A 356 -1.22 -7.16 12.63
C LEU A 356 -2.41 -6.47 11.95
N PHE A 357 -2.49 -5.14 12.05
CA PHE A 357 -3.61 -4.35 11.51
C PHE A 357 -3.66 -4.43 9.98
N GLU A 358 -2.53 -4.20 9.33
CA GLU A 358 -2.32 -4.23 7.89
C GLU A 358 -2.53 -5.64 7.34
N THR A 359 -1.96 -6.64 8.01
CA THR A 359 -2.13 -8.04 7.63
C THR A 359 -3.59 -8.45 7.72
N ALA A 360 -4.32 -8.03 8.77
CA ALA A 360 -5.75 -8.28 8.90
C ALA A 360 -6.55 -7.57 7.80
N ALA A 361 -6.22 -6.31 7.47
CA ALA A 361 -6.86 -5.56 6.40
C ALA A 361 -6.67 -6.25 5.03
N LEU A 362 -5.45 -6.70 4.73
CA LEU A 362 -5.14 -7.45 3.51
C LEU A 362 -5.88 -8.79 3.47
N PHE A 363 -5.86 -9.56 4.56
CA PHE A 363 -6.54 -10.85 4.66
C PHE A 363 -8.05 -10.73 4.43
N LEU A 364 -8.70 -9.78 5.12
CA LEU A 364 -10.12 -9.50 4.95
C LEU A 364 -10.44 -9.06 3.52
N THR A 365 -9.59 -8.22 2.92
CA THR A 365 -9.77 -7.76 1.54
C THR A 365 -9.73 -8.93 0.55
N VAL A 366 -8.72 -9.80 0.65
CA VAL A 366 -8.60 -10.98 -0.23
C VAL A 366 -9.80 -11.90 -0.07
N ILE A 367 -10.29 -12.11 1.16
CA ILE A 367 -11.49 -12.92 1.41
C ILE A 367 -12.73 -12.29 0.79
N VAL A 368 -12.98 -10.99 1.05
CA VAL A 368 -14.15 -10.29 0.52
C VAL A 368 -14.16 -10.35 -1.00
N VAL A 369 -13.04 -10.08 -1.65
CA VAL A 369 -12.94 -10.14 -3.11
C VAL A 369 -13.13 -11.58 -3.62
N ALA A 370 -12.49 -12.58 -3.00
CA ALA A 370 -12.68 -13.98 -3.39
C ALA A 370 -14.15 -14.42 -3.33
N PHE A 371 -14.90 -13.99 -2.30
CA PHE A 371 -16.33 -14.23 -2.19
C PHE A 371 -17.14 -13.49 -3.26
N MET A 372 -16.83 -12.21 -3.54
CA MET A 372 -17.52 -11.43 -4.56
C MET A 372 -17.34 -12.03 -5.97
N LEU A 373 -16.21 -12.69 -6.21
CA LEU A 373 -15.86 -13.29 -7.50
C LEU A 373 -16.37 -14.72 -7.69
N GLN A 374 -16.81 -15.41 -6.63
CA GLN A 374 -17.18 -16.83 -6.65
C GLN A 374 -18.30 -17.14 -7.66
N GLU A 375 -19.23 -16.21 -7.83
CA GLU A 375 -20.39 -16.37 -8.73
C GLU A 375 -20.04 -16.17 -10.22
N GLY A 376 -18.86 -15.61 -10.55
CA GLY A 376 -18.43 -15.30 -11.91
C GLY A 376 -19.24 -14.23 -12.62
N THR A 377 -20.05 -13.47 -11.89
CA THR A 377 -20.82 -12.36 -12.44
C THR A 377 -20.53 -11.08 -11.66
N ALA A 378 -20.53 -9.97 -12.38
CA ALA A 378 -20.40 -8.64 -11.80
C ALA A 378 -21.68 -7.83 -12.02
N ASN A 379 -21.97 -6.97 -11.05
CA ASN A 379 -23.05 -6.02 -11.12
C ASN A 379 -22.66 -4.73 -10.37
N TYR A 380 -23.40 -3.67 -10.63
CA TYR A 380 -23.11 -2.35 -10.06
C TYR A 380 -23.15 -2.35 -8.52
N PHE A 381 -23.96 -3.22 -7.91
CA PHE A 381 -24.09 -3.30 -6.46
C PHE A 381 -22.86 -3.96 -5.82
N LYS A 382 -22.33 -5.05 -6.40
CA LYS A 382 -21.03 -5.62 -6.01
C LYS A 382 -19.92 -4.57 -6.12
N GLY A 383 -19.93 -3.78 -7.20
CA GLY A 383 -18.99 -2.67 -7.38
C GLY A 383 -19.09 -1.62 -6.28
N LEU A 384 -20.30 -1.17 -5.96
CA LEU A 384 -20.54 -0.23 -4.85
C LEU A 384 -20.08 -0.80 -3.51
N MET A 385 -20.35 -2.07 -3.22
CA MET A 385 -19.91 -2.73 -1.98
C MET A 385 -18.39 -2.71 -1.84
N LEU A 386 -17.64 -3.02 -2.91
CA LEU A 386 -16.18 -3.01 -2.89
C LEU A 386 -15.62 -1.59 -2.66
N ILE A 387 -16.21 -0.56 -3.28
CA ILE A 387 -15.83 0.84 -3.04
C ILE A 387 -16.11 1.23 -1.59
N LEU A 388 -17.26 0.86 -1.03
CA LEU A 388 -17.57 1.13 0.38
C LEU A 388 -16.60 0.41 1.32
N CYS A 389 -16.21 -0.83 1.02
CA CYS A 389 -15.16 -1.54 1.74
C CYS A 389 -13.82 -0.78 1.67
N TYR A 390 -13.42 -0.27 0.50
CA TYR A 390 -12.21 0.54 0.37
C TYR A 390 -12.27 1.80 1.21
N LEU A 391 -13.41 2.52 1.23
CA LEU A 391 -13.58 3.71 2.06
C LEU A 391 -13.48 3.41 3.56
N ILE A 392 -14.00 2.28 4.01
CA ILE A 392 -13.84 1.82 5.41
C ILE A 392 -12.36 1.54 5.71
N VAL A 393 -11.66 0.87 4.80
CA VAL A 393 -10.22 0.58 4.95
C VAL A 393 -9.41 1.87 4.97
N ALA A 394 -9.64 2.79 4.04
CA ALA A 394 -8.99 4.10 3.98
C ALA A 394 -9.22 4.93 5.25
N ALA A 395 -10.46 5.00 5.73
CA ALA A 395 -10.78 5.68 6.99
C ALA A 395 -10.10 5.00 8.19
N SER A 396 -9.97 3.68 8.17
CA SER A 396 -9.27 2.93 9.24
C SER A 396 -7.78 3.25 9.25
N PHE A 397 -7.14 3.36 8.08
CA PHE A 397 -5.74 3.79 7.95
C PHE A 397 -5.52 5.26 8.32
N TYR A 398 -6.52 6.12 8.13
CA TYR A 398 -6.44 7.53 8.52
C TYR A 398 -6.37 7.72 10.04
N VAL A 399 -7.07 6.86 10.80
CA VAL A 399 -7.04 6.87 12.27
C VAL A 399 -6.03 5.89 12.85
N HIS A 400 -5.31 5.14 12.02
CA HIS A 400 -4.29 4.21 12.44
C HIS A 400 -2.97 4.94 12.67
N ILE A 401 -2.39 4.76 13.85
CA ILE A 401 -1.03 5.21 14.16
C ILE A 401 -0.15 3.97 14.09
N ASP A 402 0.84 4.04 13.21
CA ASP A 402 1.83 2.99 13.09
C ASP A 402 2.69 2.95 14.35
N SER A 403 2.74 1.79 15.00
CA SER A 403 3.53 1.61 16.23
C SER A 403 5.05 1.65 16.01
N SER A 404 5.50 1.69 14.76
CA SER A 404 6.91 1.79 14.35
C SER A 404 7.38 3.20 13.98
N GLU A 405 6.50 4.20 14.05
CA GLU A 405 6.81 5.64 13.88
C GLU A 405 7.20 6.34 15.19
#